data_AF-A0A5Q0SH38-F1
#
_entry.id   AF-A0A5Q0SH38-F1
#
_cell.length_a   1.000
_cell.length_b   1.000
_cell.length_c   1.000
_cell.angle_alpha   90.00
_cell.angle_beta   90.00
_cell.angle_gamma   90.00
#
_symmetry.space_group_name_H-M   'P 1'
#
loop_
_entity.id
_entity.type
_entity.pdbx_description
1 polymer ?
#
loop_
_entity_poly.entity_id
_entity_poly.type
_entity_poly.pdbx_seq_one_letter_code
_entity_poly.pdbx_strand_id
1 'polypeptide(L)'
;MNISMKYVYLLITKNPITDGLGVAIIFDKLSLCFNVFPYKPSGDAVMITIGELRKLVNSISEAMNTDYQMRDFGHNFAIINFLSDSI
;
A
#
# COMPACT_ATOMS: atom_id res chain seq x y z
N MET A 1 -13.76 13.51 10.31
CA MET A 1 -12.38 13.94 10.01
C MET A 1 -12.14 13.67 8.53
N ASN A 2 -12.12 14.69 7.69
CA ASN A 2 -12.01 14.53 6.23
C ASN A 2 -10.52 14.49 5.88
N ILE A 3 -9.90 13.31 6.01
CA ILE A 3 -8.48 13.16 5.67
C ILE A 3 -8.36 13.28 4.16
N SER A 4 -7.84 14.41 3.68
CA SER A 4 -7.42 14.56 2.30
C SER A 4 -6.18 13.68 2.07
N MET A 5 -6.40 12.38 1.79
CA MET A 5 -5.32 11.42 1.54
C MET A 5 -4.81 11.56 0.09
N LYS A 6 -4.28 12.73 -0.29
CA LYS A 6 -3.72 12.91 -1.64
C LYS A 6 -2.43 12.09 -1.83
N TYR A 7 -1.67 11.91 -0.74
CA TYR A 7 -0.39 11.23 -0.72
C TYR A 7 -0.33 10.19 0.40
N VAL A 8 0.49 9.17 0.18
CA VAL A 8 0.86 8.14 1.16
C VAL A 8 2.36 7.93 1.12
N TYR A 9 2.90 7.34 2.18
CA TYR A 9 4.30 6.98 2.30
C TYR A 9 4.44 5.47 2.13
N LEU A 10 5.39 5.07 1.28
CA LEU A 10 5.62 3.70 0.88
C LEU A 10 6.98 3.24 1.42
N LEU A 11 6.99 2.17 2.19
CA LEU A 11 8.21 1.39 2.48
C LEU A 11 8.15 0.06 1.75
N ILE A 12 9.14 -0.20 0.91
CA ILE A 12 9.24 -1.45 0.16
C ILE A 12 10.08 -2.43 0.98
N THR A 13 9.49 -3.56 1.36
CA THR A 13 10.14 -4.61 2.15
C THR A 13 9.79 -5.99 1.58
N LYS A 14 10.35 -7.04 2.19
CA LYS A 14 9.95 -8.44 1.87
C LYS A 14 8.70 -8.89 2.62
N ASN A 15 8.44 -8.30 3.79
CA ASN A 15 7.38 -8.72 4.72
C ASN A 15 6.60 -7.51 5.25
N PRO A 16 5.31 -7.68 5.57
CA PRO A 16 4.49 -6.63 6.16
C PRO A 16 5.03 -6.16 7.52
N ILE A 17 4.99 -4.85 7.74
CA ILE A 17 5.26 -4.18 9.01
C ILE A 17 3.94 -4.09 9.78
N THR A 18 3.82 -4.86 10.85
CA THR A 18 2.53 -5.08 11.55
C THR A 18 2.29 -4.11 12.70
N ASP A 19 3.32 -3.41 13.16
CA ASP A 19 3.30 -2.47 14.30
C ASP A 19 3.12 -1.00 13.87
N GLY A 20 3.13 -0.71 12.57
CA GLY A 20 3.26 0.64 12.05
C GLY A 20 1.96 1.37 11.70
N LEU A 21 0.77 0.91 12.13
CA LEU A 21 -0.54 1.52 11.80
C LEU A 21 -0.72 1.85 10.30
N GLY A 22 -0.35 0.91 9.42
CA GLY A 22 -0.40 1.07 7.96
C GLY A 22 -1.22 -0.02 7.26
N VAL A 23 -1.23 0.03 5.93
CA VAL A 23 -1.77 -1.04 5.05
C VAL A 23 -0.60 -1.72 4.36
N ALA A 24 -0.54 -3.04 4.38
CA ALA A 24 0.42 -3.80 3.59
C ALA A 24 -0.23 -4.32 2.30
N ILE A 25 0.40 -4.05 1.16
CA ILE A 25 0.07 -4.65 -0.13
C ILE A 25 1.14 -5.69 -0.43
N ILE A 26 0.75 -6.96 -0.55
CA ILE A 26 1.65 -8.10 -0.53
C ILE A 26 1.53 -8.87 -1.84
N PHE A 27 2.64 -8.97 -2.57
CA PHE A 27 2.80 -9.80 -3.76
C PHE A 27 3.61 -11.05 -3.39
N ASP A 28 2.93 -12.09 -2.88
CA ASP A 28 3.59 -13.29 -2.33
C ASP A 28 4.53 -13.97 -3.33
N LYS A 29 4.11 -14.09 -4.60
CA LYS A 29 4.93 -14.70 -5.67
C LYS A 29 6.21 -13.93 -5.98
N LEU A 30 6.26 -12.63 -5.64
CA LEU A 30 7.39 -11.75 -5.92
C LEU A 30 8.26 -11.49 -4.68
N SER A 31 7.88 -12.01 -3.50
CA SER A 31 8.51 -11.64 -2.22
C SER A 31 8.59 -10.11 -2.04
N LEU A 32 7.55 -9.41 -2.46
CA LEU A 32 7.47 -7.95 -2.48
C LEU A 32 6.31 -7.47 -1.62
N CYS A 33 6.58 -6.57 -0.70
CA CYS A 33 5.59 -5.95 0.15
C CYS A 33 5.73 -4.43 0.14
N PHE A 34 4.62 -3.75 -0.12
CA PHE A 34 4.49 -2.32 0.02
C PHE A 34 3.77 -2.00 1.33
N ASN A 35 4.49 -1.41 2.27
CA ASN A 35 3.91 -0.91 3.51
C ASN A 35 3.52 0.55 3.29
N VAL A 36 2.23 0.80 3.31
CA VAL A 36 1.60 2.07 2.98
C VAL A 36 1.16 2.76 4.27
N PHE A 37 1.68 3.95 4.52
CA PHE A 37 1.40 4.74 5.70
C PHE A 37 0.75 6.07 5.32
N PRO A 38 -0.26 6.54 6.06
CA PRO A 38 -0.82 7.88 5.86
C PRO A 38 0.10 9.00 6.38
N TYR A 39 1.16 8.65 7.11
CA TYR A 39 2.17 9.57 7.66
C TYR A 39 3.57 9.08 7.33
N LYS A 40 4.57 9.95 7.44
CA LYS A 40 5.98 9.58 7.20
C LYS A 40 6.47 8.66 8.31
N PRO A 41 6.82 7.40 8.03
CA PRO A 41 7.43 6.52 9.04
C PRO A 41 8.88 6.95 9.32
N SER A 42 9.51 6.35 10.33
CA SER A 42 10.90 6.64 10.73
C SER A 42 11.96 6.21 9.71
N GLY A 43 11.61 5.34 8.76
CA GLY A 43 12.50 4.88 7.68
C GLY A 43 12.46 5.73 6.42
N ASP A 44 13.32 5.39 5.45
CA ASP A 44 13.38 6.00 4.12
C ASP A 44 12.17 5.60 3.27
N ALA A 45 11.04 6.25 3.52
CA ALA A 45 9.81 6.04 2.78
C ALA A 45 9.70 6.96 1.56
N VAL A 46 9.20 6.40 0.47
CA VAL A 46 8.86 7.15 -0.74
C VAL A 46 7.46 7.74 -0.59
N MET A 47 7.32 9.05 -0.77
CA MET A 47 5.99 9.67 -0.85
C MET A 47 5.45 9.51 -2.26
N ILE A 48 4.23 9.02 -2.39
CA ILE A 48 3.58 8.75 -3.67
C ILE A 48 2.11 9.20 -3.61
N THR A 49 1.53 9.66 -4.72
CA THR A 49 0.08 9.90 -4.74
C THR A 49 -0.66 8.57 -4.70
N ILE A 50 -1.87 8.54 -4.16
CA ILE A 50 -2.64 7.29 -4.13
C ILE A 50 -2.99 6.83 -5.56
N GLY A 51 -3.21 7.75 -6.49
CA GLY A 51 -3.44 7.43 -7.90
C GLY A 51 -2.24 6.74 -8.56
N GLU A 52 -1.02 7.21 -8.27
CA GLU A 52 0.21 6.56 -8.76
C GLU A 52 0.44 5.20 -8.09
N LEU A 53 0.18 5.09 -6.78
CA LEU A 53 0.26 3.81 -6.07
C LEU A 53 -0.70 2.79 -6.69
N ARG A 54 -1.94 3.19 -7.00
CA ARG A 54 -2.92 2.31 -7.67
C ARG A 54 -2.39 1.83 -9.02
N LYS A 55 -1.88 2.74 -9.85
CA LYS A 55 -1.29 2.38 -11.15
C LYS A 55 -0.12 1.42 -10.99
N LEU A 56 0.78 1.68 -10.03
CA LEU A 56 1.93 0.83 -9.75
C LEU A 56 1.50 -0.60 -9.38
N VAL A 57 0.55 -0.75 -8.44
CA VAL A 57 0.04 -2.04 -7.98
C VAL A 57 -0.59 -2.83 -9.14
N ASN A 58 -1.45 -2.18 -9.93
CA ASN A 58 -2.11 -2.81 -11.07
C ASN A 58 -1.10 -3.20 -12.16
N SER A 59 -0.16 -2.31 -12.50
CA SER A 59 0.87 -2.61 -13.50
C SER A 59 1.76 -3.78 -13.10
N ILE A 60 2.10 -3.92 -11.81
CA ILE A 60 2.86 -5.10 -11.32
C ILE A 60 2.00 -6.36 -11.43
N SER A 61 0.74 -6.29 -11.00
CA SER A 61 -0.18 -7.43 -11.06
C SER A 61 -0.35 -7.95 -12.50
N GLU A 62 -0.59 -7.04 -13.46
CA GLU A 62 -0.74 -7.34 -14.88
C GLU A 62 0.57 -7.85 -15.52
N ALA A 63 1.68 -7.12 -15.36
CA ALA A 63 2.94 -7.46 -16.00
C ALA A 63 3.53 -8.79 -15.50
N MET A 64 3.29 -9.11 -14.22
CA MET A 64 3.83 -10.32 -13.58
C MET A 64 2.80 -11.45 -13.48
N ASN A 65 1.58 -11.26 -14.00
CA ASN A 65 0.46 -12.20 -13.90
C ASN A 65 0.30 -12.77 -12.48
N THR A 66 0.24 -11.87 -11.50
CA THR A 66 0.15 -12.20 -10.08
C THR A 66 -0.93 -11.40 -9.40
N ASP A 67 -1.57 -12.03 -8.43
CA ASP A 67 -2.46 -11.35 -7.50
C ASP A 67 -1.67 -10.72 -6.36
N TYR A 68 -2.30 -9.78 -5.67
CA TYR A 68 -1.80 -9.21 -4.43
C TYR A 68 -2.85 -9.34 -3.32
N GLN A 69 -2.39 -9.38 -2.08
CA GLN A 69 -3.23 -9.31 -0.89
C GLN A 69 -3.09 -7.94 -0.24
N MET A 70 -4.16 -7.44 0.36
CA MET A 70 -4.11 -6.25 1.21
C MET A 70 -4.40 -6.64 2.66
N ARG A 71 -3.62 -6.12 3.61
CA ARG A 71 -3.82 -6.31 5.05
C ARG A 71 -3.77 -4.98 5.78
N ASP A 72 -4.78 -4.70 6.59
CA ASP A 72 -4.84 -3.51 7.45
C ASP A 72 -4.20 -3.79 8.81
N PHE A 73 -3.30 -2.91 9.24
CA PHE A 73 -2.70 -2.94 10.58
C PHE A 73 -2.96 -1.64 11.36
N GLY A 74 -3.81 -0.74 10.86
CA GLY A 74 -4.06 0.57 11.48
C GLY A 74 -5.48 1.11 11.36
N HIS A 75 -6.46 0.30 10.95
CA HIS A 75 -7.83 0.72 10.66
C HIS A 75 -7.89 1.81 9.57
N ASN A 76 -7.03 1.70 8.57
CA ASN A 76 -6.92 2.63 7.45
C ASN A 76 -7.96 2.32 6.36
N PHE A 77 -9.24 2.25 6.73
CA PHE A 77 -10.34 1.90 5.84
C PHE A 77 -10.44 2.78 4.60
N ALA A 78 -10.04 4.05 4.68
CA ALA A 78 -10.07 4.95 3.52
C ALA A 78 -9.01 4.59 2.46
N ILE A 79 -7.81 4.15 2.87
CA ILE A 79 -6.77 3.66 1.95
C ILE A 79 -7.26 2.36 1.29
N ILE A 80 -7.82 1.47 2.10
CA ILE A 80 -8.35 0.18 1.63
C ILE A 80 -9.48 0.41 0.64
N ASN A 81 -10.53 1.15 1.00
CA ASN A 81 -11.66 1.41 0.09
C ASN A 81 -11.20 2.03 -1.24
N PHE A 82 -10.26 2.99 -1.20
CA PHE A 82 -9.73 3.56 -2.42
C PHE A 82 -8.98 2.53 -3.28
N LEU A 83 -8.31 1.54 -2.68
CA LEU A 83 -7.65 0.48 -3.43
C LEU A 83 -8.62 -0.65 -3.84
N SER A 84 -9.72 -0.82 -3.10
CA SER A 84 -10.71 -1.90 -3.25
C SER A 84 -11.91 -1.57 -4.14
N ASP A 85 -12.20 -0.30 -4.44
CA ASP A 85 -13.30 0.15 -5.34
C ASP A 85 -13.12 -0.30 -6.82
N SER A 86 -12.51 -1.47 -7.05
CA SER A 86 -12.21 -2.06 -8.35
C SER A 86 -12.30 -3.59 -8.35
N ILE A 87 -12.97 -4.19 -7.36
CA ILE A 87 -13.47 -5.58 -7.42
C ILE A 87 -14.96 -5.54 -7.75
#